data_AF-A0AAW1BH96-F1
#
_entry.id   AF-A0AAW1BH96-F1
#
_cell.length_a   1.000
_cell.length_b   1.000
_cell.length_c   1.000
_cell.angle_alpha   90.00
_cell.angle_beta   90.00
_cell.angle_gamma   90.00
#
_symmetry.space_group_name_H-M   'P 1'
#
loop_
_entity.id
_entity.type
_entity.pdbx_description
1 polymer ?
#
loop_
_entity_poly.entity_id
_entity_poly.type
_entity_poly.pdbx_seq_one_letter_code
_entity_poly.pdbx_strand_id
1 'polypeptide(L)'
;MTLSDQLEKYYLTTLYSLEFIFGFSGNVVVGLSSLFYWKTWKSGNIYLINLILSDLSFLCTLPWLVSSYSKGTDDNMWCQFNRIILYFNLYTSILFLTFISIDRYLLIKYPFKNHFLQKKTTAIVFSVAIWIWIILELSPIYYFITSQNNSNGSQCLDYASSGDALPSLIYSLILTVTGFIIPLCIMWAFYIKTRAVLINHSLQFTTALPLEKPLMLIITAVSVFSLLFAPYHIMRNVRIASRASFWKPSKRTEDLIKAVYTITRPIAFLNSVINPFFYFLMGDHFREMLVINVRYFLKRILPCYK
;
A
#
# COMPACT_ATOMS: atom_id res chain seq x y z
N MET A 1 -3.87 10.57 -30.86
CA MET A 1 -3.85 9.96 -29.52
C MET A 1 -2.54 10.37 -28.87
N THR A 2 -2.57 11.06 -27.74
CA THR A 2 -1.36 11.55 -27.07
C THR A 2 -0.63 10.41 -26.33
N LEU A 3 0.65 10.59 -25.98
CA LEU A 3 1.40 9.62 -25.17
C LEU A 3 0.68 9.29 -23.86
N SER A 4 0.06 10.28 -23.22
CA SER A 4 -0.70 10.06 -22.00
C SER A 4 -1.92 9.17 -22.21
N ASP A 5 -2.61 9.29 -23.34
CA ASP A 5 -3.78 8.47 -23.64
C ASP A 5 -3.38 7.00 -23.89
N GLN A 6 -2.21 6.77 -24.50
CA GLN A 6 -1.65 5.43 -24.67
C GLN A 6 -1.26 4.80 -23.33
N LEU A 7 -0.64 5.59 -22.44
CA LEU A 7 -0.29 5.12 -21.09
C LEU A 7 -1.55 4.78 -20.27
N GLU A 8 -2.58 5.61 -20.34
CA GLU A 8 -3.84 5.32 -19.65
C GLU A 8 -4.53 4.07 -20.22
N LYS A 9 -4.65 3.96 -21.55
CA LYS A 9 -5.39 2.86 -22.18
C LYS A 9 -4.68 1.51 -22.12
N TYR A 10 -3.36 1.46 -22.25
CA TYR A 10 -2.61 0.19 -22.34
C TYR A 10 -1.74 -0.09 -21.12
N TYR A 11 -1.01 0.90 -20.62
CA TYR A 11 -0.08 0.67 -19.51
C TYR A 11 -0.82 0.52 -18.17
N LEU A 12 -1.73 1.44 -17.84
CA LEU A 12 -2.51 1.34 -16.59
C LEU A 12 -3.40 0.11 -16.58
N THR A 13 -4.11 -0.17 -17.68
CA THR A 13 -4.99 -1.34 -17.78
C THR A 13 -4.22 -2.65 -17.60
N THR A 14 -3.04 -2.76 -18.21
CA THR A 14 -2.19 -3.95 -18.07
C THR A 14 -1.69 -4.10 -16.64
N LEU A 15 -1.08 -3.07 -16.05
CA LEU A 15 -0.51 -3.18 -14.70
C LEU A 15 -1.59 -3.38 -13.63
N TYR A 16 -2.70 -2.65 -13.69
CA TYR A 16 -3.80 -2.87 -12.73
C TYR A 16 -4.45 -4.25 -12.89
N SER A 17 -4.47 -4.82 -14.09
CA SER A 17 -4.94 -6.20 -14.30
C SER A 17 -3.98 -7.21 -13.68
N LEU A 18 -2.67 -7.02 -13.82
CA LEU A 18 -1.65 -7.87 -13.17
C LEU A 18 -1.69 -7.72 -11.64
N GLU A 19 -1.81 -6.50 -11.13
CA GLU A 19 -1.98 -6.21 -9.70
C GLU A 19 -3.22 -6.89 -9.14
N PHE A 20 -4.34 -6.84 -9.87
CA PHE A 20 -5.54 -7.56 -9.48
C PHE A 20 -5.29 -9.06 -9.39
N ILE A 21 -4.74 -9.69 -10.44
CA ILE A 21 -4.54 -11.15 -10.46
C ILE A 21 -3.62 -11.60 -9.33
N PHE A 22 -2.43 -11.00 -9.21
CA PHE A 22 -1.42 -11.44 -8.24
C PHE A 22 -1.73 -10.94 -6.82
N GLY A 23 -2.14 -9.68 -6.68
CA GLY A 23 -2.49 -9.09 -5.39
C GLY A 23 -3.73 -9.74 -4.78
N PHE A 24 -4.80 -9.94 -5.56
CA PHE A 24 -6.04 -10.53 -5.02
C PHE A 24 -5.81 -11.98 -4.60
N SER A 25 -5.21 -12.80 -5.48
CA SER A 25 -4.93 -14.20 -5.15
C SER A 25 -4.00 -14.32 -3.94
N GLY A 26 -2.92 -13.55 -3.89
CA GLY A 26 -1.98 -13.54 -2.76
C GLY A 26 -2.65 -13.15 -1.45
N ASN A 27 -3.38 -12.03 -1.42
CA ASN A 27 -4.02 -11.55 -0.19
C ASN A 27 -5.17 -12.46 0.28
N VAL A 28 -5.95 -13.05 -0.63
CA VAL A 28 -6.99 -14.04 -0.26
C VAL A 28 -6.36 -15.28 0.35
N VAL A 29 -5.33 -15.84 -0.29
CA VAL A 29 -4.64 -17.03 0.21
C VAL A 29 -4.08 -16.79 1.61
N VAL A 30 -3.43 -15.65 1.82
CA VAL A 30 -2.85 -15.32 3.12
C VAL A 30 -3.92 -14.99 4.16
N GLY A 31 -4.96 -14.24 3.79
CA GLY A 31 -6.08 -13.90 4.67
C GLY A 31 -6.83 -15.14 5.16
N LEU A 32 -7.23 -16.03 4.25
CA LEU A 32 -7.91 -17.29 4.61
C LEU A 32 -7.01 -18.18 5.48
N SER A 33 -5.75 -18.35 5.07
CA SER A 33 -4.80 -19.16 5.85
C SER A 33 -4.62 -18.60 7.27
N SER A 34 -4.56 -17.28 7.41
CA SER A 34 -4.43 -16.63 8.71
C SER A 34 -5.66 -16.88 9.60
N LEU A 35 -6.87 -16.83 9.04
CA LEU A 35 -8.11 -17.10 9.77
C LEU A 35 -8.23 -18.56 10.24
N PHE A 36 -7.86 -19.52 9.41
CA PHE A 36 -8.01 -20.94 9.73
C PHE A 36 -6.90 -21.50 10.62
N TYR A 37 -5.67 -20.98 10.53
CA TYR A 37 -4.51 -21.60 11.17
C TYR A 37 -3.96 -20.84 12.38
N TRP A 38 -4.25 -19.55 12.54
CA TRP A 38 -3.80 -18.82 13.73
C TRP A 38 -4.64 -19.18 14.96
N LYS A 39 -4.15 -20.14 15.75
CA LYS A 39 -4.75 -20.53 17.03
C LYS A 39 -4.77 -19.40 18.06
N THR A 40 -3.80 -18.48 18.01
CA THR A 40 -3.72 -17.33 18.93
C THR A 40 -3.38 -16.04 18.18
N TRP A 41 -4.15 -15.00 18.46
CA TRP A 41 -4.02 -13.70 17.80
C TRP A 41 -3.10 -12.77 18.61
N LYS A 42 -1.99 -12.36 17.99
CA LYS A 42 -1.00 -11.41 18.54
C LYS A 42 -1.18 -10.01 17.92
N SER A 43 -0.58 -8.97 18.50
CA SER A 43 -0.61 -7.59 17.98
C SER A 43 -0.25 -7.51 16.50
N GLY A 44 0.90 -8.07 16.09
CA GLY A 44 1.31 -8.09 14.68
C GLY A 44 0.32 -8.77 13.74
N ASN A 45 -0.39 -9.82 14.19
CA ASN A 45 -1.41 -10.52 13.39
C ASN A 45 -2.62 -9.61 13.12
N ILE A 46 -2.99 -8.75 14.07
CA ILE A 46 -4.10 -7.81 13.94
C ILE A 46 -3.77 -6.77 12.87
N TYR A 47 -2.59 -6.13 12.94
CA TYR A 47 -2.17 -5.16 11.93
C TYR A 47 -2.07 -5.79 10.54
N LEU A 48 -1.58 -7.03 10.46
CA LEU A 48 -1.45 -7.78 9.21
C LEU A 48 -2.82 -8.03 8.56
N ILE A 49 -3.82 -8.49 9.33
CA ILE A 49 -5.16 -8.73 8.79
C ILE A 49 -5.86 -7.43 8.35
N ASN A 50 -5.63 -6.32 9.05
CA ASN A 50 -6.16 -5.03 8.61
C ASN A 50 -5.48 -4.56 7.31
N LEU A 51 -4.18 -4.81 7.15
CA LEU A 51 -3.47 -4.55 5.90
C LEU A 51 -4.04 -5.38 4.74
N ILE A 52 -4.27 -6.69 4.95
CA ILE A 52 -4.93 -7.56 3.96
C ILE A 52 -6.32 -7.05 3.60
N LEU A 53 -7.11 -6.64 4.59
CA LEU A 53 -8.46 -6.12 4.35
C LEU A 53 -8.42 -4.85 3.50
N SER A 54 -7.48 -3.94 3.81
CA SER A 54 -7.23 -2.75 3.01
C SER A 54 -6.83 -3.11 1.58
N ASP A 55 -5.87 -4.01 1.39
CA ASP A 55 -5.41 -4.43 0.06
C ASP A 55 -6.55 -5.06 -0.75
N LEU A 56 -7.31 -5.98 -0.16
CA LEU A 56 -8.45 -6.60 -0.84
C LEU A 56 -9.52 -5.58 -1.22
N SER A 57 -9.81 -4.60 -0.34
CA SER A 57 -10.78 -3.55 -0.66
C SER A 57 -10.38 -2.76 -1.91
N PHE A 58 -9.09 -2.44 -2.06
CA PHE A 58 -8.57 -1.76 -3.23
C PHE A 58 -8.56 -2.66 -4.46
N LEU A 59 -8.05 -3.88 -4.33
CA LEU A 59 -7.93 -4.83 -5.44
C LEU A 59 -9.31 -5.14 -6.06
N CYS A 60 -10.38 -5.20 -5.25
CA CYS A 60 -11.75 -5.35 -5.74
C CYS A 60 -12.23 -4.19 -6.64
N THR A 61 -11.64 -3.00 -6.53
CA THR A 61 -11.99 -1.84 -7.38
C THR A 61 -11.26 -1.84 -8.73
N LEU A 62 -10.15 -2.58 -8.85
CA LEU A 62 -9.31 -2.57 -10.05
C LEU A 62 -10.03 -3.01 -11.33
N PRO A 63 -10.91 -4.03 -11.34
CA PRO A 63 -11.65 -4.40 -12.56
C PRO A 63 -12.48 -3.24 -13.13
N TRP A 64 -13.11 -2.44 -12.27
CA TRP A 64 -13.84 -1.25 -12.69
C TRP A 64 -12.90 -0.19 -13.24
N LEU A 65 -11.77 0.04 -12.56
CA LEU A 65 -10.77 1.02 -13.00
C LEU A 65 -10.14 0.63 -14.35
N VAL A 66 -9.90 -0.66 -14.60
CA VAL A 66 -9.43 -1.19 -15.89
C VAL A 66 -10.49 -0.99 -16.98
N SER A 67 -11.77 -1.27 -16.69
CA SER A 67 -12.86 -1.04 -17.63
C SER A 67 -12.99 0.45 -17.99
N SER A 68 -12.86 1.34 -17.00
CA SER A 68 -12.85 2.79 -17.18
C SER A 68 -11.76 3.24 -18.16
N TYR A 69 -10.50 2.88 -17.89
CA TYR A 69 -9.37 3.25 -18.74
C TYR A 69 -9.43 2.65 -20.15
N SER A 70 -10.09 1.50 -20.31
CA SER A 70 -10.25 0.84 -21.62
C SER A 70 -11.35 1.49 -22.48
N LYS A 71 -12.51 1.79 -21.89
CA LYS A 71 -13.70 2.31 -22.58
C LYS A 71 -13.71 3.83 -22.75
N GLY A 72 -13.00 4.55 -21.88
CA GLY A 72 -12.95 6.01 -21.90
C GLY A 72 -14.22 6.72 -21.39
N THR A 73 -15.14 5.98 -20.78
CA THR A 73 -16.41 6.48 -20.22
C THR A 73 -16.57 5.98 -18.79
N ASP A 74 -16.80 6.89 -17.84
CA ASP A 74 -17.03 6.55 -16.45
C ASP A 74 -18.44 6.91 -15.99
N ASP A 75 -19.06 5.97 -15.28
CA ASP A 75 -20.25 6.22 -14.49
C ASP A 75 -19.81 6.98 -13.23
N ASN A 76 -20.29 8.22 -13.09
CA ASN A 76 -19.65 9.26 -12.26
C ASN A 76 -19.49 8.85 -10.77
N MET A 77 -20.50 8.18 -10.20
CA MET A 77 -20.49 7.82 -8.77
C MET A 77 -19.46 6.74 -8.42
N TRP A 78 -19.34 5.70 -9.25
CA TRP A 78 -18.41 4.59 -8.99
C TRP A 78 -16.96 5.00 -9.16
N CYS A 79 -16.65 5.91 -10.09
CA CYS A 79 -15.28 6.34 -10.26
C CYS A 79 -14.74 7.14 -9.06
N GLN A 80 -15.53 8.06 -8.50
CA GLN A 80 -15.10 8.82 -7.32
C GLN A 80 -14.84 7.89 -6.14
N PHE A 81 -15.75 6.93 -5.92
CA PHE A 81 -15.61 5.93 -4.87
C PHE A 81 -14.35 5.07 -5.05
N ASN A 82 -14.09 4.59 -6.27
CA ASN A 82 -12.88 3.79 -6.56
C ASN A 82 -11.60 4.58 -6.32
N ARG A 83 -11.55 5.87 -6.71
CA ARG A 83 -10.40 6.74 -6.43
C ARG A 83 -10.19 6.93 -4.94
N ILE A 84 -11.26 7.16 -4.17
CA ILE A 84 -11.18 7.30 -2.71
C ILE A 84 -10.63 6.02 -2.08
N ILE A 85 -11.12 4.83 -2.48
CA ILE A 85 -10.61 3.55 -1.97
C ILE A 85 -9.12 3.38 -2.29
N LEU A 86 -8.68 3.77 -3.49
CA LEU A 86 -7.27 3.70 -3.88
C LEU A 86 -6.39 4.55 -2.95
N TYR A 87 -6.78 5.79 -2.65
CA TYR A 87 -6.07 6.63 -1.68
C TYR A 87 -6.16 6.07 -0.25
N PHE A 88 -7.33 5.57 0.11
CA PHE A 88 -7.58 4.95 1.41
C PHE A 88 -6.64 3.76 1.65
N ASN A 89 -6.50 2.88 0.64
CA ASN A 89 -5.58 1.75 0.70
C ASN A 89 -4.12 2.20 0.79
N LEU A 90 -3.70 3.18 -0.01
CA LEU A 90 -2.34 3.70 0.02
C LEU A 90 -1.93 4.11 1.45
N TYR A 91 -2.74 4.94 2.11
CA TYR A 91 -2.39 5.49 3.41
C TYR A 91 -2.61 4.53 4.58
N THR A 92 -3.66 3.71 4.54
CA THR A 92 -3.81 2.66 5.56
C THR A 92 -2.70 1.62 5.46
N SER A 93 -2.30 1.24 4.25
CA SER A 93 -1.18 0.31 4.06
C SER A 93 0.12 0.84 4.65
N ILE A 94 0.39 2.12 4.42
CA ILE A 94 1.52 2.83 5.00
C ILE A 94 1.49 2.78 6.53
N LEU A 95 0.37 3.14 7.14
CA LEU A 95 0.29 3.15 8.60
C LEU A 95 0.38 1.74 9.19
N PHE A 96 -0.29 0.74 8.61
CA PHE A 96 -0.19 -0.63 9.11
C PHE A 96 1.24 -1.18 9.02
N LEU A 97 1.96 -0.97 7.91
CA LEU A 97 3.37 -1.36 7.80
C LEU A 97 4.27 -0.63 8.82
N THR A 98 3.94 0.62 9.15
CA THR A 98 4.62 1.37 10.20
C THR A 98 4.40 0.72 11.57
N PHE A 99 3.16 0.41 11.94
CA PHE A 99 2.86 -0.26 13.20
C PHE A 99 3.41 -1.70 13.27
N ILE A 100 3.47 -2.42 12.14
CA ILE A 100 4.14 -3.71 12.07
C ILE A 100 5.65 -3.55 12.35
N SER A 101 6.29 -2.51 11.80
CA SER A 101 7.72 -2.22 12.06
C SER A 101 7.97 -1.92 13.54
N ILE A 102 7.07 -1.17 14.19
CA ILE A 102 7.11 -0.92 15.64
C ILE A 102 6.94 -2.21 16.43
N ASP A 103 5.95 -3.04 16.07
CA ASP A 103 5.68 -4.34 16.70
C ASP A 103 6.90 -5.26 16.62
N ARG A 104 7.55 -5.35 15.45
CA ARG A 104 8.78 -6.14 15.25
C ARG A 104 9.92 -5.69 16.17
N TYR A 105 10.17 -4.38 16.24
CA TYR A 105 11.18 -3.85 17.16
C TYR A 105 10.86 -4.17 18.63
N LEU A 106 9.61 -3.97 19.06
CA LEU A 106 9.20 -4.23 20.44
C LEU A 106 9.30 -5.71 20.79
N LEU A 107 9.02 -6.63 19.86
CA LEU A 107 9.20 -8.07 20.07
C LEU A 107 10.66 -8.45 20.31
N ILE A 108 11.62 -7.76 19.69
CA ILE A 108 13.05 -7.99 19.93
C ILE A 108 13.47 -7.38 21.27
N LYS A 109 13.09 -6.13 21.53
CA LYS A 109 13.51 -5.41 22.75
C LYS A 109 12.83 -5.93 24.02
N TYR A 110 11.57 -6.35 23.93
CA TYR A 110 10.74 -6.81 25.04
C TYR A 110 10.10 -8.18 24.69
N PRO A 111 10.88 -9.28 24.71
CA PRO A 111 10.42 -10.59 24.25
C PRO A 111 9.28 -11.18 25.09
N PHE A 112 9.20 -10.81 26.37
CA PHE A 112 8.12 -11.23 27.29
C PHE A 112 6.80 -10.47 27.09
N LYS A 113 6.73 -9.55 26.11
CA LYS A 113 5.52 -8.79 25.75
C LYS A 113 4.94 -7.93 26.87
N ASN A 114 5.80 -7.43 27.75
CA ASN A 114 5.39 -6.59 28.88
C ASN A 114 4.99 -5.18 28.44
N HIS A 115 5.24 -4.79 27.17
CA HIS A 115 4.88 -3.48 26.66
C HIS A 115 3.41 -3.43 26.22
N PHE A 116 2.68 -2.36 26.57
CA PHE A 116 1.25 -2.24 26.25
C PHE A 116 0.95 -2.32 24.75
N LEU A 117 1.81 -1.74 23.89
CA LEU A 117 1.68 -1.81 22.41
C LEU A 117 1.74 -3.25 21.84
N GLN A 118 2.21 -4.24 22.59
CA GLN A 118 2.24 -5.64 22.16
C GLN A 118 0.95 -6.41 22.54
N LYS A 119 0.03 -5.76 23.26
CA LYS A 119 -1.26 -6.36 23.64
C LYS A 119 -2.22 -6.36 22.45
N LYS A 120 -2.99 -7.44 22.31
CA LYS A 120 -4.02 -7.60 21.27
C LYS A 120 -5.06 -6.47 21.31
N THR A 121 -5.57 -6.13 22.49
CA THR A 121 -6.57 -5.08 22.68
C THR A 121 -6.06 -3.72 22.20
N THR A 122 -4.81 -3.39 22.55
CA THR A 122 -4.14 -2.17 22.07
C THR A 122 -4.02 -2.16 20.54
N ALA A 123 -3.61 -3.27 19.93
CA ALA A 123 -3.52 -3.36 18.46
C ALA A 123 -4.87 -3.18 17.76
N ILE A 124 -5.97 -3.68 18.34
CA ILE A 124 -7.32 -3.46 17.82
C ILE A 124 -7.68 -1.98 17.88
N VAL A 125 -7.46 -1.33 19.03
CA VAL A 125 -7.75 0.10 19.22
C VAL A 125 -6.96 0.96 18.23
N PHE A 126 -5.65 0.72 18.07
CA PHE A 126 -4.85 1.45 17.09
C PHE A 126 -5.27 1.16 15.65
N SER A 127 -5.68 -0.07 15.33
CA SER A 127 -6.18 -0.38 13.99
C SER A 127 -7.44 0.42 13.68
N VAL A 128 -8.42 0.44 14.59
CA VAL A 128 -9.64 1.26 14.44
C VAL A 128 -9.29 2.75 14.32
N ALA A 129 -8.35 3.23 15.14
CA ALA A 129 -7.90 4.62 15.08
C ALA A 129 -7.25 4.96 13.72
N ILE A 130 -6.48 4.05 13.12
CA ILE A 130 -5.92 4.22 11.77
C ILE A 130 -7.03 4.35 10.72
N TRP A 131 -8.05 3.48 10.76
CA TRP A 131 -9.18 3.56 9.84
C TRP A 131 -9.88 4.91 9.94
N ILE A 132 -10.22 5.35 11.17
CA ILE A 132 -10.88 6.64 11.40
C ILE A 132 -9.98 7.80 10.95
N TRP A 133 -8.70 7.77 11.30
CA TRP A 133 -7.74 8.81 10.96
C TRP A 133 -7.65 9.02 9.44
N ILE A 134 -7.53 7.93 8.67
CA ILE A 134 -7.47 8.03 7.21
C ILE A 134 -8.79 8.51 6.60
N ILE A 135 -9.95 8.10 7.15
CA ILE A 135 -11.24 8.65 6.73
C ILE A 135 -11.26 10.18 6.90
N LEU A 136 -10.79 10.68 8.05
CA LEU A 136 -10.74 12.11 8.33
C LEU A 136 -9.75 12.84 7.42
N GLU A 137 -8.54 12.29 7.25
CA GLU A 137 -7.48 12.86 6.43
C GLU A 137 -7.84 12.91 4.93
N LEU A 138 -8.61 11.92 4.45
CA LEU A 138 -9.11 11.87 3.09
C LEU A 138 -10.46 12.57 2.90
N SER A 139 -11.16 12.96 3.96
CA SER A 139 -12.46 13.65 3.83
C SER A 139 -12.45 14.87 2.88
N PRO A 140 -11.39 15.70 2.78
CA PRO A 140 -11.36 16.81 1.85
C PRO A 140 -11.20 16.40 0.39
N ILE A 141 -10.73 15.16 0.11
CA ILE A 141 -10.43 14.70 -1.25
C ILE A 141 -11.67 14.70 -2.15
N TYR A 142 -12.86 14.51 -1.56
CA TYR A 142 -14.13 14.53 -2.28
C TYR A 142 -14.38 15.88 -2.97
N TYR A 143 -13.99 16.99 -2.34
CA TYR A 143 -14.12 18.33 -2.92
C TYR A 143 -13.13 18.57 -4.08
N PHE A 144 -11.97 17.91 -4.06
CA PHE A 144 -10.93 18.06 -5.08
C PHE A 144 -11.13 17.14 -6.29
N ILE A 145 -11.81 16.01 -6.11
CA ILE A 145 -12.21 15.12 -7.20
C ILE A 145 -13.45 15.71 -7.85
N THR A 146 -13.26 16.40 -8.97
CA THR A 146 -14.37 16.97 -9.74
C THR A 146 -14.64 16.09 -10.96
N SER A 147 -15.91 15.72 -11.17
CA SER A 147 -16.35 15.19 -12.46
C SER A 147 -16.35 16.31 -13.49
N GLN A 148 -15.52 16.21 -14.51
CA GLN A 148 -15.56 17.15 -15.63
C GLN A 148 -16.38 16.52 -16.75
N ASN A 149 -17.50 17.15 -17.09
CA ASN A 149 -18.28 16.78 -18.27
C ASN A 149 -17.58 17.39 -19.48
N ASN A 150 -16.92 16.55 -20.27
CA ASN A 150 -16.36 16.95 -21.56
C ASN A 150 -17.34 16.57 -22.68
N SER A 151 -17.17 17.16 -23.87
CA SER A 151 -17.99 16.89 -25.07
C SER A 151 -18.00 15.42 -25.53
N ASN A 152 -17.06 14.60 -25.05
CA ASN A 152 -16.94 13.16 -25.34
C ASN A 152 -17.41 12.25 -24.19
N GLY A 153 -18.04 12.81 -23.13
CA GLY A 153 -18.55 12.07 -21.97
C GLY A 153 -17.99 12.57 -20.63
N SER A 154 -18.51 12.02 -19.52
CA SER A 154 -18.00 12.26 -18.17
C SER A 154 -16.66 11.53 -18.00
N GLN A 155 -15.58 12.30 -17.81
CA GLN A 155 -14.29 11.76 -17.40
C GLN A 155 -14.05 12.07 -15.93
N CYS A 156 -13.84 11.02 -15.15
CA CYS A 156 -13.51 11.13 -13.75
C CYS A 156 -12.00 11.26 -13.61
N LEU A 157 -11.55 12.51 -13.51
CA LEU A 157 -10.13 12.85 -13.41
C LEU A 157 -9.59 12.55 -12.01
N ASP A 158 -8.28 12.29 -11.94
CA ASP A 158 -7.58 12.27 -10.67
C ASP A 158 -7.57 13.67 -10.07
N TYR A 159 -7.61 13.80 -8.73
CA TYR A 159 -7.55 15.13 -8.10
C TYR A 159 -6.24 15.86 -8.44
N ALA A 160 -5.17 15.13 -8.78
CA ALA A 160 -3.96 15.74 -9.31
C ALA A 160 -4.17 16.49 -10.64
N SER A 161 -5.24 16.16 -11.38
CA SER A 161 -5.64 16.75 -12.66
C SER A 161 -6.98 17.51 -12.63
N SER A 162 -7.71 17.52 -11.51
CA SER A 162 -8.95 18.31 -11.30
C SER A 162 -8.80 19.36 -10.20
N GLY A 163 -9.84 20.19 -9.99
CA GLY A 163 -9.88 21.24 -8.96
C GLY A 163 -8.87 22.39 -9.14
N ASP A 164 -8.90 23.35 -8.21
CA ASP A 164 -7.96 24.45 -8.17
C ASP A 164 -6.56 23.98 -7.77
N ALA A 165 -5.54 24.38 -8.54
CA ALA A 165 -4.18 23.86 -8.38
C ALA A 165 -3.54 24.23 -7.04
N LEU A 166 -3.72 25.46 -6.55
CA LEU A 166 -3.06 25.91 -5.31
C LEU A 166 -3.63 25.23 -4.05
N PRO A 167 -4.96 25.21 -3.80
CA PRO A 167 -5.53 24.46 -2.69
C PRO A 167 -5.22 22.95 -2.78
N SER A 168 -5.28 22.37 -3.98
CA SER A 168 -4.95 20.95 -4.20
C SER A 168 -3.48 20.65 -3.89
N LEU A 169 -2.57 21.59 -4.17
CA LEU A 169 -1.15 21.43 -3.88
C LEU A 169 -0.89 21.46 -2.38
N ILE A 170 -1.48 22.43 -1.66
CA ILE A 170 -1.36 22.53 -0.20
C ILE A 170 -1.87 21.25 0.45
N TYR A 171 -3.06 20.79 0.06
CA TYR A 171 -3.62 19.54 0.53
C TYR A 171 -2.72 18.34 0.21
N SER A 172 -2.24 18.23 -1.03
CA SER A 172 -1.34 17.15 -1.44
C SER A 172 -0.03 17.14 -0.66
N LEU A 173 0.54 18.31 -0.35
CA LEU A 173 1.76 18.42 0.44
C LEU A 173 1.53 18.01 1.89
N ILE A 174 0.44 18.46 2.52
CA ILE A 174 0.04 18.02 3.87
C ILE A 174 -0.05 16.50 3.88
N LEU A 175 -0.85 15.93 2.97
CA LEU A 175 -1.08 14.50 2.84
C LEU A 175 0.21 13.72 2.54
N THR A 176 1.17 14.32 1.82
CA THR A 176 2.49 13.71 1.59
C THR A 176 3.31 13.68 2.87
N VAL A 177 3.29 14.75 3.66
CA VAL A 177 4.03 14.82 4.92
C VAL A 177 3.44 13.87 5.94
N THR A 178 2.13 13.96 6.20
CA THR A 178 1.42 13.16 7.21
C THR A 178 1.26 11.71 6.80
N GLY A 179 0.89 11.45 5.55
CA GLY A 179 0.58 10.12 5.04
C GLY A 179 1.78 9.34 4.51
N PHE A 180 2.94 9.97 4.26
CA PHE A 180 4.11 9.27 3.71
C PHE A 180 5.43 9.59 4.43
N ILE A 181 5.84 10.85 4.52
CA ILE A 181 7.16 11.21 5.07
C ILE A 181 7.28 10.88 6.55
N ILE A 182 6.28 11.24 7.37
CA ILE A 182 6.28 10.93 8.81
C ILE A 182 6.32 9.40 9.04
N PRO A 183 5.44 8.59 8.45
CA PRO A 183 5.51 7.12 8.53
C PRO A 183 6.86 6.54 8.08
N LEU A 184 7.41 7.03 6.97
CA LEU A 184 8.72 6.60 6.46
C LEU A 184 9.84 6.88 7.48
N CYS A 185 9.87 8.09 8.05
CA CYS A 185 10.83 8.46 9.10
C CYS A 185 10.69 7.58 10.34
N ILE A 186 9.46 7.26 10.76
CA ILE A 186 9.20 6.36 11.88
C ILE A 186 9.79 4.97 11.58
N MET A 187 9.50 4.39 10.42
CA MET A 187 10.05 3.08 10.04
C MET A 187 11.58 3.08 10.01
N TRP A 188 12.21 4.12 9.45
CA TRP A 188 13.67 4.27 9.48
C TRP A 188 14.23 4.35 10.90
N ALA A 189 13.57 5.09 11.80
CA ALA A 189 13.98 5.16 13.20
C ALA A 189 13.89 3.78 13.88
N PHE A 190 12.82 3.02 13.62
CA PHE A 190 12.66 1.67 14.18
C PHE A 190 13.59 0.64 13.53
N TYR A 191 13.95 0.80 12.26
CA TYR A 191 15.02 0.05 11.59
C TYR A 191 16.35 0.22 12.32
N ILE A 192 16.79 1.48 12.51
CA ILE A 192 18.06 1.80 13.18
C ILE A 192 18.06 1.28 14.61
N LYS A 193 16.97 1.51 15.37
CA LYS A 193 16.83 1.00 16.74
C LYS A 193 16.89 -0.52 16.80
N THR A 194 16.22 -1.22 15.89
CA THR A 194 16.27 -2.68 15.82
C THR A 194 17.67 -3.17 15.53
N ARG A 195 18.34 -2.61 14.52
CA ARG A 195 19.73 -2.95 14.18
C ARG A 195 20.67 -2.75 15.37
N ALA A 196 20.54 -1.63 16.10
CA ALA A 196 21.36 -1.35 17.27
C ALA A 196 21.13 -2.39 18.39
N VAL A 197 19.88 -2.74 18.68
CA VAL A 197 19.55 -3.78 19.67
C VAL A 197 20.13 -5.14 19.25
N LEU A 198 20.02 -5.49 17.96
CA LEU A 198 20.56 -6.74 17.43
C LEU A 198 22.07 -6.85 17.57
N ILE A 199 22.80 -5.79 17.24
CA ILE A 199 24.27 -5.75 17.39
C ILE A 199 24.64 -5.94 18.87
N ASN A 200 23.99 -5.21 19.77
CA ASN A 200 24.27 -5.34 21.21
C ASN A 200 23.95 -6.74 21.75
N HIS A 201 22.87 -7.37 21.29
CA HIS A 201 22.51 -8.73 21.70
C HIS A 201 23.51 -9.78 21.21
N SER A 202 23.99 -9.66 19.96
CA SER A 202 24.98 -10.57 19.39
C SER A 202 26.33 -10.51 20.10
N LEU A 203 26.68 -9.35 20.65
CA LEU A 203 27.89 -9.16 21.46
C LEU A 203 27.76 -9.79 22.87
N GLN A 204 26.54 -9.92 23.39
CA GLN A 204 26.27 -10.42 24.74
C GLN A 204 25.95 -11.92 24.79
N PHE A 205 25.40 -12.49 23.71
CA PHE A 205 24.94 -13.89 23.67
C PHE A 205 25.41 -14.57 22.38
N THR A 206 26.13 -15.70 22.51
CA THR A 206 26.61 -16.55 21.40
C THR A 206 25.53 -17.39 20.72
N THR A 207 24.31 -17.40 21.25
CA THR A 207 23.18 -18.11 20.64
C THR A 207 22.42 -17.17 19.71
N ALA A 208 22.51 -17.42 18.40
CA ALA A 208 21.67 -16.79 17.40
C ALA A 208 20.20 -17.18 17.65
N LEU A 209 19.43 -16.33 18.34
CA LEU A 209 17.98 -16.38 18.16
C LEU A 209 17.67 -16.18 16.66
N PRO A 210 16.55 -16.69 16.13
CA PRO A 210 16.14 -16.45 14.75
C PRO A 210 15.70 -14.97 14.55
N LEU A 211 16.67 -14.06 14.65
CA LEU A 211 16.57 -12.60 14.70
C LEU A 211 16.58 -11.96 13.31
N GLU A 212 16.86 -12.75 12.27
CA GLU A 212 16.91 -12.29 10.87
C GLU A 212 15.52 -11.93 10.34
N LYS A 213 14.47 -12.65 10.76
CA LYS A 213 13.12 -12.48 10.22
C LYS A 213 12.50 -11.10 10.52
N PRO A 214 12.53 -10.58 11.76
CA PRO A 214 12.00 -9.25 12.03
C PRO A 214 12.81 -8.14 11.36
N LEU A 215 14.14 -8.30 11.25
CA LEU A 215 15.00 -7.33 10.57
C LEU A 215 14.69 -7.28 9.07
N MET A 216 14.55 -8.43 8.42
CA MET A 216 14.14 -8.53 7.03
C MET A 216 12.81 -7.83 6.79
N LEU A 217 11.83 -7.99 7.69
CA LEU A 217 10.55 -7.29 7.56
C LEU A 217 10.72 -5.77 7.54
N ILE A 218 11.46 -5.21 8.51
CA ILE A 218 11.63 -3.77 8.61
C ILE A 218 12.41 -3.24 7.40
N ILE A 219 13.48 -3.93 6.99
CA ILE A 219 14.27 -3.57 5.80
C ILE A 219 13.35 -3.54 4.58
N THR A 220 12.61 -4.62 4.33
CA THR A 220 11.78 -4.71 3.14
C THR A 220 10.64 -3.67 3.18
N ALA A 221 10.07 -3.36 4.36
CA ALA A 221 9.04 -2.31 4.50
C ALA A 221 9.59 -0.91 4.16
N VAL A 222 10.77 -0.58 4.70
CA VAL A 222 11.49 0.66 4.37
C VAL A 222 11.80 0.73 2.88
N SER A 223 12.28 -0.36 2.28
CA SER A 223 12.56 -0.45 0.85
C SER A 223 11.31 -0.22 0.01
N VAL A 224 10.21 -0.89 0.33
CA VAL A 224 8.94 -0.78 -0.40
C VAL A 224 8.40 0.64 -0.38
N PHE A 225 8.38 1.32 0.75
CA PHE A 225 7.93 2.72 0.79
C PHE A 225 8.83 3.67 -0.01
N SER A 226 10.14 3.47 0.11
CA SER A 226 11.10 4.35 -0.56
C SER A 226 11.05 4.17 -2.08
N LEU A 227 10.90 2.93 -2.55
CA LEU A 227 10.93 2.60 -3.98
C LEU A 227 9.58 2.74 -4.66
N LEU A 228 8.49 2.32 -4.01
CA LEU A 228 7.16 2.27 -4.64
C LEU A 228 6.38 3.57 -4.42
N PHE A 229 6.41 4.12 -3.20
CA PHE A 229 5.56 5.28 -2.87
C PHE A 229 6.23 6.63 -3.15
N ALA A 230 7.55 6.74 -3.03
CA ALA A 230 8.23 8.02 -3.22
C ALA A 230 8.06 8.60 -4.64
N PRO A 231 8.25 7.82 -5.73
CA PRO A 231 8.07 8.35 -7.09
C PRO A 231 6.65 8.88 -7.32
N TYR A 232 5.64 8.18 -6.79
CA TYR A 232 4.26 8.61 -6.88
C TYR A 232 4.00 9.92 -6.12
N HIS A 233 4.43 10.02 -4.86
CA HIS A 233 4.22 11.24 -4.07
C HIS A 233 4.94 12.45 -4.66
N ILE A 234 6.19 12.28 -5.13
CA ILE A 234 6.94 13.34 -5.81
C ILE A 234 6.16 13.77 -7.06
N MET A 235 5.82 12.83 -7.94
CA MET A 235 5.20 13.15 -9.21
C MET A 235 3.78 13.69 -9.07
N ARG A 236 3.03 13.30 -8.03
CA ARG A 236 1.72 13.88 -7.73
C ARG A 236 1.84 15.37 -7.41
N ASN A 237 2.76 15.74 -6.52
CA ASN A 237 2.98 17.15 -6.17
C ASN A 237 3.52 17.94 -7.36
N VAL A 238 4.44 17.38 -8.15
CA VAL A 238 4.94 18.00 -9.39
C VAL A 238 3.81 18.20 -10.40
N ARG A 239 2.93 17.21 -10.58
CA ARG A 239 1.77 17.31 -11.49
C ARG A 239 0.82 18.42 -11.06
N ILE A 240 0.50 18.53 -9.77
CA ILE A 240 -0.38 19.60 -9.28
C ILE A 240 0.30 20.96 -9.41
N ALA A 241 1.58 21.07 -9.02
CA ALA A 241 2.34 22.30 -9.15
C ALA A 241 2.45 22.79 -10.60
N SER A 242 2.56 21.86 -11.57
CA SER A 242 2.62 22.19 -13.01
C SER A 242 1.36 22.88 -13.54
N ARG A 243 0.24 22.81 -12.80
CA ARG A 243 -1.04 23.45 -13.13
C ARG A 243 -1.21 24.79 -12.40
N ALA A 244 -0.34 25.12 -11.45
CA ALA A 244 -0.47 26.31 -10.63
C ALA A 244 0.00 27.56 -11.38
N SER A 245 -0.62 28.71 -11.12
CA SER A 245 -0.34 29.97 -11.82
C SER A 245 1.12 30.44 -11.70
N PHE A 246 1.81 30.04 -10.63
CA PHE A 246 3.21 30.40 -10.37
C PHE A 246 4.22 29.59 -11.21
N TRP A 247 3.83 28.45 -11.78
CA TRP A 247 4.70 27.64 -12.63
C TRP A 247 4.01 27.31 -13.94
N LYS A 248 4.49 27.91 -15.03
CA LYS A 248 3.94 27.73 -16.39
C LYS A 248 4.94 26.95 -17.26
N PRO A 249 5.05 25.62 -17.12
CA PRO A 249 5.96 24.83 -17.94
C PRO A 249 5.55 24.86 -19.41
N SER A 250 6.49 24.57 -20.31
CA SER A 250 6.18 24.37 -21.72
C SER A 250 5.20 23.21 -21.91
N LYS A 251 4.44 23.20 -23.01
CA LYS A 251 3.48 22.11 -23.28
C LYS A 251 4.13 20.73 -23.28
N ARG A 252 5.33 20.63 -23.87
CA ARG A 252 6.14 19.40 -23.89
C ARG A 252 6.50 18.94 -22.47
N THR A 253 6.87 19.87 -21.60
CA THR A 253 7.19 19.58 -20.20
C THR A 253 5.96 19.12 -19.42
N GLU A 254 4.80 19.77 -19.63
CA GLU A 254 3.55 19.38 -18.98
C GLU A 254 3.13 17.95 -19.39
N ASP A 255 3.22 17.63 -20.69
CA ASP A 255 2.88 16.31 -21.21
C ASP A 255 3.82 15.23 -20.67
N LEU A 256 5.12 15.55 -20.52
CA LEU A 256 6.09 14.66 -19.87
C LEU A 256 5.77 14.45 -18.38
N ILE A 257 5.45 15.51 -17.64
CA ILE A 257 5.05 15.42 -16.23
C ILE A 257 3.81 14.53 -16.08
N LYS A 258 2.80 14.71 -16.94
CA LYS A 258 1.59 13.88 -16.96
C LYS A 258 1.95 12.41 -17.24
N ALA A 259 2.79 12.14 -18.23
CA ALA A 259 3.23 10.79 -18.57
C ALA A 259 3.97 10.10 -17.42
N VAL A 260 4.94 10.78 -16.81
CA VAL A 260 5.72 10.23 -15.69
C VAL A 260 4.84 10.02 -14.46
N TYR A 261 3.92 10.95 -14.17
CA TYR A 261 2.93 10.76 -13.11
C TYR A 261 2.02 9.54 -13.38
N THR A 262 1.55 9.36 -14.62
CA THR A 262 0.78 8.16 -15.00
C THR A 262 1.58 6.88 -14.78
N ILE A 263 2.88 6.89 -15.08
CA ILE A 263 3.77 5.74 -14.89
C ILE A 263 3.91 5.38 -13.41
N THR A 264 4.07 6.35 -12.51
CA THR A 264 4.33 6.10 -11.09
C THR A 264 3.11 5.63 -10.31
N ARG A 265 1.88 5.85 -10.82
CA ARG A 265 0.63 5.44 -10.17
C ARG A 265 0.57 3.95 -9.83
N PRO A 266 0.59 3.01 -10.79
CA PRO A 266 0.54 1.58 -10.49
C PRO A 266 1.76 1.11 -9.68
N ILE A 267 2.94 1.73 -9.91
CA ILE A 267 4.15 1.41 -9.13
C ILE A 267 3.92 1.57 -7.62
N ALA A 268 3.16 2.59 -7.19
CA ALA A 268 2.80 2.73 -5.79
C ALA A 268 1.93 1.55 -5.30
N PHE A 269 0.96 1.10 -6.10
CA PHE A 269 0.03 0.04 -5.72
C PHE A 269 0.60 -1.38 -5.78
N LEU A 270 1.78 -1.56 -6.39
CA LEU A 270 2.54 -2.82 -6.30
C LEU A 270 2.81 -3.26 -4.85
N ASN A 271 2.74 -2.34 -3.88
CA ASN A 271 2.76 -2.68 -2.46
C ASN A 271 1.74 -3.77 -2.11
N SER A 272 0.50 -3.67 -2.58
CA SER A 272 -0.56 -4.64 -2.29
C SER A 272 -0.28 -6.03 -2.90
N VAL A 273 0.58 -6.12 -3.92
CA VAL A 273 1.03 -7.39 -4.52
C VAL A 273 2.23 -7.97 -3.77
N ILE A 274 3.14 -7.10 -3.33
CA ILE A 274 4.36 -7.50 -2.60
C ILE A 274 4.02 -7.86 -1.14
N ASN A 275 2.93 -7.31 -0.60
CA ASN A 275 2.53 -7.50 0.78
C ASN A 275 2.45 -8.96 1.27
N PRO A 276 1.81 -9.86 0.51
CA PRO A 276 1.84 -11.30 0.73
C PRO A 276 3.21 -11.90 1.02
N PHE A 277 4.26 -11.45 0.32
CA PHE A 277 5.63 -11.95 0.54
C PHE A 277 6.15 -11.61 1.94
N PHE A 278 5.82 -10.43 2.49
CA PHE A 278 6.19 -10.11 3.88
C PHE A 278 5.50 -11.04 4.88
N TYR A 279 4.25 -11.43 4.61
CA TYR A 279 3.51 -12.31 5.51
C TYR A 279 4.17 -13.69 5.59
N PHE A 280 4.71 -14.19 4.48
CA PHE A 280 5.55 -15.40 4.47
C PHE A 280 6.82 -15.24 5.32
N LEU A 281 7.44 -14.07 5.30
CA LEU A 281 8.64 -13.79 6.11
C LEU A 281 8.32 -13.68 7.62
N MET A 282 7.06 -13.44 8.01
CA MET A 282 6.64 -13.29 9.40
C MET A 282 6.45 -14.60 10.19
N GLY A 283 6.36 -15.77 9.55
CA GLY A 283 6.03 -17.02 10.27
C GLY A 283 6.61 -18.30 9.67
N ASP A 284 7.45 -19.00 10.44
CA ASP A 284 7.94 -20.35 10.10
C ASP A 284 6.79 -21.33 9.85
N HIS A 285 5.78 -21.27 10.70
CA HIS A 285 4.62 -22.15 10.61
C HIS A 285 3.74 -21.85 9.39
N PHE A 286 3.71 -20.60 8.92
CA PHE A 286 2.91 -20.17 7.77
C PHE A 286 3.54 -20.64 6.45
N ARG A 287 4.87 -20.58 6.34
CA ARG A 287 5.61 -21.09 5.19
C ARG A 287 5.47 -22.60 5.05
N GLU A 288 5.61 -23.35 6.15
CA GLU A 288 5.38 -24.80 6.15
C GLU A 288 3.94 -25.16 5.78
N MET A 289 2.96 -24.41 6.29
CA MET A 289 1.55 -24.68 6.07
C MET A 289 1.08 -24.34 4.65
N LEU A 290 1.60 -23.27 4.04
CA LEU A 290 1.32 -22.98 2.63
C LEU A 290 2.02 -23.94 1.69
N VAL A 291 3.23 -24.41 2.01
CA VAL A 291 3.84 -25.51 1.27
C VAL A 291 2.97 -26.77 1.36
N ILE A 292 2.38 -27.07 2.51
CA ILE A 292 1.45 -28.20 2.67
C ILE A 292 0.16 -27.98 1.86
N ASN A 293 -0.47 -26.81 1.94
CA ASN A 293 -1.72 -26.52 1.24
C ASN A 293 -1.54 -26.43 -0.28
N VAL A 294 -0.47 -25.79 -0.76
CA VAL A 294 -0.12 -25.77 -2.18
C VAL A 294 0.21 -27.18 -2.67
N ARG A 295 0.95 -27.99 -1.90
CA ARG A 295 1.17 -29.41 -2.23
C ARG A 295 -0.13 -30.22 -2.24
N TYR A 296 -1.05 -29.97 -1.31
CA TYR A 296 -2.34 -30.65 -1.24
C TYR A 296 -3.24 -30.27 -2.41
N PHE A 297 -3.28 -28.98 -2.75
CA PHE A 297 -4.02 -28.46 -3.89
C PHE A 297 -3.43 -28.92 -5.23
N LEU A 298 -2.10 -28.91 -5.37
CA LEU A 298 -1.39 -29.49 -6.52
C LEU A 298 -1.63 -30.99 -6.63
N LYS A 299 -1.61 -31.76 -5.53
CA LYS A 299 -1.97 -33.19 -5.53
C LYS A 299 -3.42 -33.44 -5.95
N ARG A 300 -4.32 -32.50 -5.67
CA ARG A 300 -5.74 -32.58 -6.03
C ARG A 300 -5.99 -32.19 -7.49
N ILE A 301 -5.16 -31.33 -8.07
CA ILE A 301 -5.27 -30.85 -9.47
C ILE A 301 -4.42 -31.69 -10.45
N LEU A 302 -3.31 -32.27 -9.99
CA LEU A 302 -2.44 -33.17 -10.75
C LEU A 302 -2.45 -34.55 -10.08
N PRO A 303 -3.45 -35.42 -10.33
CA PRO A 303 -3.50 -36.77 -9.76
C PRO A 303 -2.38 -37.70 -10.26
N CYS A 304 -1.58 -37.27 -11.23
CA CYS A 304 -0.56 -38.09 -11.87
C CYS A 304 0.85 -37.54 -11.61
N TYR A 305 1.44 -37.94 -10.48
CA TYR A 305 2.83 -38.37 -10.41
C TYR A 305 2.98 -39.18 -9.11
N LYS A 306 2.92 -40.51 -9.27
CA LYS A 306 3.42 -41.46 -8.27
C LYS A 306 4.91 -41.62 -8.47
#